data_AF-A0A6S7FN44-F1
#
_entry.id   AF-A0A6S7FN44-F1
#
_cell.length_a   1.000
_cell.length_b   1.000
_cell.length_c   1.000
_cell.angle_alpha   90.00
_cell.angle_beta   90.00
_cell.angle_gamma   90.00
#
_symmetry.space_group_name_H-M   'P 1'
#
loop_
_entity.id
_entity.type
_entity.pdbx_description
1 polymer ?
#
loop_
_entity_poly.entity_id
_entity_poly.type
_entity_poly.pdbx_seq_one_letter_code
_entity_poly.pdbx_strand_id
1 'polypeptide(L)'
;MVLLENEAFLTRLTYLYNKTRTSGTVWITMKAYNGRTKPIPRRKKKDKNALLEMEGSESKCLIRATNGKKKISTVVRRNCDTFCSLGQVVCCVLFIPQILAYLT
;
A
#
# COMPACT_ATOMS: atom_id res chain seq x y z
N MET A 1 0.39 -3.01 13.26
CA MET A 1 0.27 -2.51 11.87
C MET A 1 -1.18 -2.16 11.66
N VAL A 2 -1.49 -0.93 11.27
CA VAL A 2 -2.89 -0.44 11.22
C VAL A 2 -3.38 -0.49 9.76
N LEU A 3 -4.56 -1.05 9.55
CA LEU A 3 -5.26 -1.02 8.26
C LEU A 3 -6.14 0.24 8.25
N LEU A 4 -5.86 1.16 7.35
CA LEU A 4 -6.59 2.42 7.19
C LEU A 4 -7.35 2.44 5.87
N GLU A 5 -8.41 3.25 5.85
CA GLU A 5 -9.10 3.68 4.63
C GLU A 5 -8.19 4.54 3.76
N ASN A 6 -8.57 4.67 2.48
CA ASN A 6 -7.74 5.29 1.43
C ASN A 6 -7.36 6.75 1.79
N GLU A 7 -8.32 7.57 2.18
CA GLU A 7 -8.10 8.98 2.53
C GLU A 7 -7.16 9.13 3.74
N ALA A 8 -7.44 8.37 4.80
CA ALA A 8 -6.62 8.38 6.01
C ALA A 8 -5.20 7.86 5.74
N PHE A 9 -5.04 6.90 4.82
CA PHE A 9 -3.74 6.42 4.37
C PHE A 9 -2.96 7.52 3.65
N LEU A 10 -3.58 8.26 2.73
CA LEU A 10 -2.94 9.38 2.02
C LEU A 10 -2.46 10.47 3.00
N THR A 11 -3.32 10.93 3.91
CA THR A 11 -2.93 11.92 4.92
C THR A 11 -1.74 11.43 5.75
N ARG A 12 -1.75 10.15 6.14
CA ARG A 12 -0.68 9.59 6.97
C ARG A 12 0.60 9.35 6.20
N LEU A 13 0.50 9.04 4.91
CA LEU A 13 1.64 8.90 3.99
C LEU A 13 2.33 10.25 3.80
N THR A 14 1.58 11.33 3.55
CA THR A 14 2.11 12.69 3.46
C THR A 14 2.79 13.10 4.77
N TYR A 15 2.18 12.79 5.91
CA TYR A 15 2.79 13.02 7.22
C TYR A 15 4.11 12.25 7.41
N LEU A 16 4.20 11.02 6.90
CA LEU A 16 5.44 10.23 6.94
C LEU A 16 6.55 10.89 6.13
N TYR A 17 6.25 11.31 4.90
CA TYR A 17 7.21 11.99 4.02
C TYR A 17 7.69 13.33 4.60
N ASN A 18 6.79 14.13 5.16
CA ASN A 18 7.14 15.38 5.84
C ASN A 18 8.09 15.14 7.03
N LYS A 19 7.90 14.05 7.77
CA LYS A 19 8.79 13.69 8.89
C LYS A 19 10.16 13.18 8.47
N THR A 20 10.28 12.56 7.30
CA THR A 20 11.54 12.03 6.76
C THR A 20 12.25 13.00 5.83
N ARG A 21 11.81 14.26 5.75
CA ARG A 21 12.37 15.24 4.80
C ARG A 21 13.84 15.55 5.05
N THR A 22 14.27 15.55 6.31
CA THR A 22 15.66 15.87 6.70
C THR A 22 16.53 14.62 6.82
N SER A 23 16.00 13.53 7.38
CA SER A 23 16.70 12.25 7.46
C SER A 23 15.73 11.08 7.58
N GLY A 24 15.93 10.06 6.74
CA GLY A 24 15.17 8.81 6.78
C GLY A 24 14.73 8.32 5.39
N THR A 25 14.31 7.06 5.35
CA THR A 25 13.80 6.41 4.14
C THR A 25 12.42 5.86 4.43
N VAL A 26 11.48 6.11 3.51
CA VAL A 26 10.14 5.51 3.56
C VAL A 26 10.13 4.31 2.63
N TRP A 27 9.91 3.12 3.19
CA TRP A 27 9.72 1.91 2.40
C TRP A 27 8.24 1.71 2.10
N ILE A 28 7.92 1.61 0.82
CA ILE A 28 6.58 1.27 0.33
C ILE A 28 6.65 -0.09 -0.35
N THR A 29 5.72 -0.97 0.01
CA THR A 29 5.56 -2.28 -0.64
C THR A 29 4.13 -2.44 -1.11
N MET A 30 3.99 -2.96 -2.32
CA MET A 30 2.72 -3.25 -2.94
C MET A 30 2.64 -4.74 -3.21
N LYS A 31 1.58 -5.39 -2.72
CA LYS A 31 1.36 -6.83 -2.90
C LYS A 31 -0.05 -7.07 -3.41
N ALA A 32 -0.20 -7.93 -4.42
CA ALA A 32 -1.52 -8.42 -4.83
C ALA A 32 -2.20 -9.10 -3.63
N TYR A 33 -3.44 -8.73 -3.36
CA TYR A 33 -4.19 -9.17 -2.18
C TYR A 33 -5.47 -9.87 -2.60
N ASN A 34 -5.56 -11.16 -2.29
CA ASN A 34 -6.68 -12.01 -2.68
C ASN A 34 -7.80 -12.02 -1.62
N GLY A 35 -7.93 -10.96 -0.81
CA GLY A 35 -8.98 -10.85 0.22
C GLY A 35 -8.82 -11.77 1.44
N ARG A 36 -7.71 -12.51 1.56
CA ARG A 36 -7.53 -13.51 2.64
C ARG A 36 -7.00 -12.86 3.92
N THR A 37 -7.77 -12.93 5.00
CA THR A 37 -7.39 -12.41 6.33
C THR A 37 -6.86 -13.50 7.27
N LYS A 38 -7.08 -14.77 6.96
CA LYS A 38 -6.62 -15.93 7.76
C LYS A 38 -5.50 -16.68 7.05
N PRO A 39 -4.48 -17.17 7.77
CA PRO A 39 -3.46 -18.04 7.19
C PRO A 39 -4.14 -19.34 6.70
N ILE A 40 -3.65 -19.88 5.59
CA ILE A 40 -4.15 -21.16 5.08
C ILE A 40 -3.74 -22.22 6.10
N PRO A 41 -4.68 -22.90 6.79
CA PRO A 41 -4.32 -24.01 7.65
C PRO A 41 -3.59 -25.04 6.79
N ARG A 42 -2.45 -25.57 7.28
CA ARG A 42 -1.72 -26.65 6.61
C ARG A 42 -2.67 -27.85 6.47
N ARG A 43 -3.38 -27.97 5.36
CA ARG A 43 -4.36 -29.06 5.18
C ARG A 43 -3.64 -30.33 4.77
N LYS A 44 -3.77 -31.37 5.60
CA LYS A 44 -3.89 -32.75 5.09
C LYS A 44 -5.09 -32.76 4.15
N LYS A 45 -4.80 -32.78 2.86
CA LYS A 45 -5.61 -33.22 1.70
C LYS A 45 -7.11 -33.45 1.98
N LYS A 46 -7.95 -32.42 1.76
CA LYS A 46 -9.31 -32.44 1.17
C LYS A 46 -10.01 -31.11 1.49
N ASP A 47 -10.21 -30.30 0.45
CA ASP A 47 -11.51 -29.83 -0.02
C ASP A 47 -11.21 -28.90 -1.20
N LYS A 48 -11.51 -29.36 -2.41
CA LYS A 48 -11.32 -28.62 -3.66
C LYS A 48 -12.29 -27.42 -3.79
N ASN A 49 -13.14 -27.18 -2.79
CA ASN A 49 -14.13 -26.10 -2.82
C ASN A 49 -13.59 -24.75 -2.29
N ALA A 50 -12.42 -24.73 -1.63
CA ALA A 50 -11.77 -23.47 -1.20
C ALA A 50 -11.00 -22.75 -2.34
N LEU A 51 -10.95 -23.36 -3.53
CA LEU A 51 -10.27 -22.81 -4.71
C LEU A 51 -11.23 -22.05 -5.63
N LEU A 52 -12.56 -22.25 -5.48
CA LEU A 52 -13.59 -21.62 -6.31
C LEU A 52 -13.96 -20.19 -5.89
N GLU A 53 -13.61 -19.76 -4.67
CA GLU A 53 -13.64 -18.33 -4.31
C GLU A 53 -12.47 -17.53 -4.91
N MET A 54 -11.69 -18.12 -5.84
CA MET A 54 -10.56 -17.44 -6.49
C MET A 54 -10.93 -16.65 -7.75
N GLU A 55 -12.11 -16.85 -8.33
CA GLU A 55 -12.41 -16.35 -9.67
C GLU A 55 -13.32 -15.10 -9.71
N GLY A 56 -14.00 -14.74 -8.62
CA GLY A 56 -14.95 -13.61 -8.62
C GLY A 56 -14.51 -12.35 -7.87
N SER A 57 -13.43 -12.41 -7.08
CA SER A 57 -13.10 -11.33 -6.16
C SER A 57 -12.20 -10.30 -6.83
N GLU A 58 -12.79 -9.15 -7.17
CA GLU A 58 -12.14 -7.87 -7.51
C GLU A 58 -10.65 -7.86 -7.14
N SER A 59 -9.79 -7.72 -8.15
CA SER A 59 -8.34 -7.67 -7.90
C SER A 59 -8.01 -6.52 -6.95
N LYS A 60 -7.66 -6.86 -5.70
CA LYS A 60 -7.29 -5.91 -4.65
C LYS A 60 -5.77 -5.87 -4.53
N CYS A 61 -5.25 -4.70 -4.21
CA CYS A 61 -3.83 -4.44 -3.96
C CYS A 61 -3.68 -4.01 -2.50
N LEU A 62 -2.77 -4.65 -1.76
CA LEU A 62 -2.41 -4.25 -0.41
C LEU A 62 -1.13 -3.42 -0.48
N ILE A 63 -1.24 -2.16 -0.08
CA ILE A 63 -0.12 -1.22 0.00
C ILE A 63 0.28 -1.09 1.47
N ARG A 64 1.59 -1.10 1.73
CA ARG A 64 2.17 -0.91 3.06
C ARG A 64 3.26 0.14 2.98
N ALA A 65 3.25 1.09 3.90
CA ALA A 65 4.30 2.09 4.02
C ALA A 65 4.90 2.10 5.45
N THR A 66 6.21 2.27 5.55
CA THR A 66 6.92 2.30 6.82
C THR A 66 8.15 3.21 6.79
N ASN A 67 8.41 3.90 7.89
CA ASN A 67 9.64 4.67 8.14
C ASN A 67 10.43 4.03 9.30
N GLY A 68 10.46 2.70 9.34
CA GLY A 68 11.06 1.89 10.42
C GLY A 68 10.25 1.88 11.72
N LYS A 69 9.73 3.03 12.16
CA LYS A 69 8.98 3.22 13.41
C LYS A 69 7.47 3.01 13.22
N LYS A 70 6.84 3.81 12.35
CA LYS A 70 5.39 3.76 12.09
C LYS A 70 5.10 2.93 10.85
N LYS A 71 4.16 1.98 10.96
CA LYS A 71 3.73 1.08 9.88
C LYS A 71 2.24 1.29 9.58
N ILE A 72 1.93 1.69 8.34
CA ILE A 72 0.57 1.89 7.85
C ILE A 72 0.30 0.96 6.65
N SER A 73 -0.95 0.59 6.47
CA SER A 73 -1.37 -0.25 5.35
C SER A 73 -2.78 0.11 4.88
N THR A 74 -3.05 -0.07 3.60
CA THR A 74 -4.38 0.12 3.02
C THR A 74 -4.62 -0.90 1.91
N VAL A 75 -5.89 -1.22 1.67
CA VAL A 75 -6.34 -2.14 0.61
C VAL A 75 -7.04 -1.31 -0.46
N VAL A 76 -6.42 -1.24 -1.64
CA VAL A 76 -6.94 -0.49 -2.79
C VAL A 76 -7.55 -1.48 -3.77
N ARG A 77 -8.76 -1.22 -4.25
CA ARG A 77 -9.36 -1.97 -5.38
C ARG A 77 -8.72 -1.50 -6.68
N ARG A 78 -8.60 -2.37 -7.69
CA ARG A 78 -8.25 -1.96 -9.07
C ARG A 78 -9.37 -1.12 -9.74
N ASN A 79 -9.83 -0.07 -9.07
CA ASN A 79 -10.57 0.99 -9.75
C ASN A 79 -9.52 2.00 -10.23
N CYS A 80 -9.57 2.33 -11.52
CA CYS A 80 -8.52 3.06 -12.24
C CYS A 80 -8.16 4.40 -11.59
N ASP A 81 -9.15 5.07 -11.00
CA ASP A 81 -9.04 6.47 -10.57
C ASP A 81 -8.17 6.66 -9.32
N THR A 82 -8.30 5.78 -8.32
CA THR A 82 -7.57 5.91 -7.05
C THR A 82 -6.10 5.49 -7.18
N PHE A 83 -5.82 4.60 -8.13
CA PHE A 83 -4.45 4.15 -8.38
C PHE A 83 -3.63 5.22 -9.12
N CYS A 84 -4.28 5.92 -10.05
CA CYS A 84 -3.69 7.05 -10.75
C CYS A 84 -3.35 8.19 -9.79
N SER A 85 -4.28 8.55 -8.88
CA SER A 85 -4.04 9.61 -7.89
C SER A 85 -2.95 9.25 -6.87
N LEU A 86 -2.91 8.00 -6.40
CA LEU A 86 -1.81 7.50 -5.55
C LEU A 86 -0.46 7.56 -6.27
N GLY A 87 -0.41 7.15 -7.54
CA GLY A 87 0.81 7.22 -8.35
C GLY A 87 1.28 8.65 -8.56
N GLN A 88 0.35 9.58 -8.81
CA GLN A 88 0.66 10.99 -9.03
C GLN A 88 1.11 11.68 -7.74
N VAL A 89 0.48 11.41 -6.60
CA VAL A 89 0.91 11.96 -5.29
C VAL A 89 2.27 11.43 -4.88
N VAL A 90 2.53 10.12 -5.06
CA VAL A 90 3.86 9.55 -4.76
C VAL A 90 4.92 10.12 -5.69
N CYS A 91 4.62 10.25 -6.99
CA CYS A 91 5.53 10.85 -7.97
C CYS A 91 5.82 12.31 -7.63
N CYS A 92 4.79 13.13 -7.36
CA CYS A 92 4.96 14.52 -6.94
C CYS A 92 5.78 14.64 -5.65
N VAL A 93 5.45 13.87 -4.61
CA VAL A 93 6.14 13.98 -3.31
C VAL A 93 7.60 13.50 -3.37
N LEU A 94 7.94 12.56 -4.26
CA LEU A 94 9.32 12.10 -4.48
C LEU A 94 10.11 13.00 -5.45
N PHE A 95 9.48 13.57 -6.49
CA PHE A 95 10.17 14.41 -7.48
C PHE A 95 10.35 15.86 -7.03
N ILE A 96 9.42 16.45 -6.28
CA ILE A 96 9.53 17.85 -5.80
C ILE A 96 10.78 18.10 -4.94
N PRO A 97 11.17 17.24 -3.97
CA PRO A 97 12.38 17.48 -3.20
C PRO A 97 13.68 17.22 -3.98
N GLN A 98 13.70 16.31 -4.97
CA GLN A 98 14.89 16.06 -5.79
C GLN A 98 15.18 17.21 -6.75
N ILE A 99 14.14 17.83 -7.33
CA ILE A 99 14.32 18.97 -8.26
C ILE A 99 14.80 20.23 -7.50
N LEU A 100 14.25 20.52 -6.32
CA LEU A 100 14.67 21.65 -5.50
C LEU A 100 16.11 21.52 -4.99
N ALA A 101 16.60 20.29 -4.75
CA ALA A 101 17.98 20.06 -4.33
C ALA A 101 19.01 20.18 -5.47
N TYR A 102 18.56 20.14 -6.74
CA TYR A 102 19.43 20.31 -7.91
C TYR A 102 19.52 21.78 -8.40
N LEU A 103 18.66 22.68 -7.90
CA LEU A 103 18.55 24.08 -8.34
C LEU A 103 19.13 25.11 -7.35
N THR A 104 19.74 24.66 -6.25
CA THR A 104 20.49 25.46 -5.27
C THR A 104 21.90 24.93 -5.15
#